data_AF-A0A835C4F1-F1
#
_entry.id   AF-A0A835C4F1-F1
#
_cell.length_a   1.000
_cell.length_b   1.000
_cell.length_c   1.000
_cell.angle_alpha   90.00
_cell.angle_beta   90.00
_cell.angle_gamma   90.00
#
_symmetry.space_group_name_H-M   'P 1'
#
loop_
_entity.id
_entity.type
_entity.pdbx_description
1 polymer ?
#
loop_
_entity_poly.entity_id
_entity_poly.type
_entity_poly.pdbx_seq_one_letter_code
_entity_poly.pdbx_strand_id
1 'polypeptide(L)'
;MGGDAAAPERGRRILVAVDEGDESVQALRWCLSTFAAAARGDTVILLYVRPPPPTYSVLDASGTYARPLPLASLMADLALFQLWRREQLANCPVMQAAVGYVFADEVTAAIDRYSREVADAVVEKAQKLCTLYGKNGGVIWLQEEGESDHEMKVEVKVAVGDARTVICHMADKLGADILVMGSHGYGFFKRALLGSVSDYCLRNASCPVLVVKS
;
A
#
# COMPACT_ATOMS: atom_id res chain seq x y z
N MET A 1 43.18 20.70 14.34
CA MET A 1 42.60 19.39 14.68
C MET A 1 41.17 19.63 15.14
N GLY A 2 40.26 19.83 14.19
CA GLY A 2 38.83 19.89 14.47
C GLY A 2 38.30 18.47 14.39
N GLY A 3 37.90 17.90 15.53
CA GLY A 3 37.20 16.62 15.52
C GLY A 3 35.84 16.83 14.87
N ASP A 4 35.59 16.09 13.79
CA ASP A 4 34.24 15.84 13.32
C ASP A 4 33.49 15.19 14.49
N ALA A 5 32.63 15.96 15.14
CA ALA A 5 31.65 15.42 16.05
C ALA A 5 30.76 14.50 15.22
N ALA A 6 30.98 13.19 15.33
CA ALA A 6 30.13 12.18 14.73
C ALA A 6 28.68 12.51 15.11
N ALA A 7 27.85 12.79 14.10
CA ALA A 7 26.42 12.98 14.30
C ALA A 7 25.89 11.79 15.12
N PRO A 8 24.96 12.02 16.07
CA PRO A 8 24.42 10.93 16.87
C PRO A 8 23.95 9.81 15.95
N GLU A 9 24.41 8.58 16.19
CA GLU A 9 24.08 7.45 15.33
C GLU A 9 22.57 7.22 15.35
N ARG A 10 21.89 7.72 14.31
CA ARG A 10 20.44 7.54 14.15
C ARG A 10 20.16 6.05 14.02
N GLY A 11 19.20 5.55 14.78
CA GLY A 11 18.70 4.18 14.61
C GLY A 11 18.30 3.89 13.16
N ARG A 12 18.44 2.63 12.75
CA ARG A 12 18.22 2.21 11.35
C ARG A 12 16.74 2.23 11.03
N ARG A 13 16.41 2.57 9.79
CA ARG A 13 15.06 2.49 9.23
C ARG A 13 14.91 1.23 8.40
N ILE A 14 14.14 0.28 8.92
CA ILE A 14 13.92 -1.02 8.32
C ILE A 14 12.54 -1.01 7.69
N LEU A 15 12.47 -0.97 6.36
CA LEU A 15 11.21 -1.04 5.62
C LEU A 15 10.82 -2.50 5.42
N VAL A 16 9.61 -2.89 5.82
CA VAL A 16 9.08 -4.24 5.62
C VAL A 16 7.86 -4.17 4.70
N ALA A 17 7.97 -4.77 3.51
CA ALA A 17 6.83 -4.91 2.61
C ALA A 17 5.95 -6.07 3.08
N VAL A 18 4.71 -5.75 3.46
CA VAL A 18 3.71 -6.72 3.91
C VAL A 18 2.61 -6.86 2.88
N ASP A 19 2.07 -8.07 2.78
CA ASP A 19 0.91 -8.41 1.94
C ASP A 19 0.03 -9.46 2.63
N GLU A 20 -0.93 -10.03 1.90
CA GLU A 20 -1.82 -11.07 2.42
C GLU A 20 -1.16 -12.45 2.53
N GLY A 21 0.05 -12.62 1.98
CA GLY A 21 0.77 -13.88 1.91
C GLY A 21 1.48 -14.28 3.20
N ASP A 22 1.66 -15.58 3.39
CA ASP A 22 2.37 -16.12 4.56
C ASP A 22 3.88 -15.83 4.52
N GLU A 23 4.46 -15.63 3.33
CA GLU A 23 5.87 -15.30 3.18
C GLU A 23 6.22 -13.91 3.69
N SER A 24 5.33 -12.92 3.50
CA SER A 24 5.53 -11.57 4.05
C SER A 24 5.39 -11.57 5.58
N VAL A 25 4.51 -12.40 6.14
CA VAL A 25 4.42 -12.64 7.59
C VAL A 25 5.70 -13.24 8.14
N GLN A 26 6.30 -14.20 7.43
CA GLN A 26 7.59 -14.79 7.82
C GLN A 26 8.73 -13.77 7.73
N ALA A 27 8.73 -12.94 6.69
CA ALA A 27 9.69 -11.85 6.54
C ALA A 27 9.60 -10.85 7.71
N LEU A 28 8.38 -10.48 8.10
CA LEU A 28 8.15 -9.64 9.28
C LEU A 28 8.63 -10.31 10.57
N ARG A 29 8.29 -11.58 10.80
CA ARG A 29 8.75 -12.33 11.98
C ARG A 29 10.26 -12.39 12.09
N TRP A 30 10.93 -12.68 10.98
CA TRP A 30 12.39 -12.71 10.90
C TRP A 30 13.00 -11.32 11.19
N CYS A 31 12.39 -10.27 10.62
CA CYS A 31 12.80 -8.88 10.86
C CYS A 31 12.72 -8.55 12.35
N LEU A 32 11.59 -8.84 12.98
CA LEU A 32 11.40 -8.58 14.41
C LEU A 32 12.38 -9.39 15.27
N SER A 33 12.59 -10.69 15.00
CA SER A 33 13.54 -11.49 15.78
C SER A 33 15.00 -11.02 15.64
N THR A 34 15.36 -10.50 14.46
CA THR A 34 16.75 -10.11 14.17
C THR A 34 17.07 -8.71 14.68
N PHE A 35 16.18 -7.75 14.44
CA PHE A 35 16.44 -6.35 14.77
C PHE A 35 15.98 -5.96 16.17
N ALA A 36 14.90 -6.54 16.71
CA ALA A 36 14.46 -6.25 18.08
C ALA A 36 15.50 -6.64 19.13
N ALA A 37 16.28 -7.71 18.86
CA ALA A 37 17.34 -8.17 19.76
C ALA A 37 18.53 -7.19 19.86
N ALA A 38 18.67 -6.27 18.90
CA ALA A 38 19.82 -5.37 18.83
C ALA A 38 19.64 -4.06 19.61
N ALA A 39 18.41 -3.68 19.98
CA ALA A 39 18.07 -2.53 20.83
C ALA A 39 18.79 -1.21 20.49
N ARG A 40 18.83 -0.81 19.20
CA ARG A 40 19.58 0.37 18.71
C ARG A 40 18.72 1.61 18.38
N GLY A 41 17.50 1.71 18.94
CA GLY A 41 16.56 2.77 18.54
C GLY A 41 16.07 2.63 17.09
N ASP A 42 16.09 1.40 16.54
CA ASP A 42 15.67 1.12 15.18
C ASP A 42 14.18 1.41 14.97
N THR A 43 13.81 1.80 13.76
CA THR A 43 12.42 2.02 13.35
C THR A 43 12.05 1.02 12.27
N VAL A 44 11.07 0.16 12.55
CA VAL A 44 10.46 -0.75 11.58
C VAL A 44 9.27 -0.05 10.94
N ILE A 45 9.29 0.11 9.63
CA ILE A 45 8.22 0.72 8.86
C ILE A 45 7.49 -0.39 8.10
N LEU A 46 6.26 -0.68 8.49
CA LEU A 46 5.37 -1.61 7.80
C LEU A 46 4.75 -0.91 6.59
N LEU A 47 4.96 -1.44 5.40
CA LEU A 47 4.40 -0.90 4.16
C LEU A 47 3.46 -1.92 3.51
N TYR A 48 2.18 -1.56 3.39
CA TYR A 48 1.23 -2.25 2.52
C TYR A 48 0.93 -1.39 1.29
N VAL A 49 0.95 -1.99 0.10
CA VAL A 49 0.60 -1.31 -1.15
C VAL A 49 -0.73 -1.84 -1.65
N ARG A 50 -1.74 -0.97 -1.65
CA ARG A 50 -3.03 -1.24 -2.27
C ARG A 50 -2.91 -1.12 -3.80
N PRO A 51 -3.50 -2.04 -4.57
CA PRO A 51 -3.63 -1.83 -6.00
C PRO A 51 -4.49 -0.59 -6.27
N PRO A 52 -4.22 0.17 -7.36
CA PRO A 52 -5.09 1.27 -7.75
C PRO A 52 -6.48 0.71 -8.12
N PRO A 53 -7.57 1.43 -7.82
CA PRO A 53 -8.88 1.02 -8.27
C PRO A 53 -8.86 0.89 -9.80
N PRO A 54 -9.46 -0.18 -10.36
CA PRO A 54 -9.51 -0.35 -11.80
C PRO A 54 -10.25 0.84 -12.40
N THR A 55 -9.63 1.52 -13.36
CA THR A 55 -10.32 2.51 -14.17
C THR A 55 -11.28 1.76 -15.09
N TYR A 56 -12.54 1.61 -14.68
CA TYR A 56 -13.56 1.11 -15.59
C TYR A 56 -13.65 2.07 -16.76
N SER A 57 -13.23 1.59 -17.92
CA SER A 57 -13.48 2.27 -19.19
C SER A 57 -14.93 1.99 -19.53
N VAL A 58 -15.82 2.96 -19.33
CA VAL A 58 -17.08 2.96 -20.06
C VAL A 58 -16.68 3.11 -21.52
N LEU A 59 -16.76 2.03 -22.29
CA LEU A 59 -16.77 2.16 -23.75
C LEU A 59 -17.97 3.05 -24.07
N ASP A 60 -17.72 4.28 -24.50
CA ASP A 60 -18.72 4.96 -25.31
C ASP A 60 -18.86 4.18 -26.63
N ALA A 61 -20.02 4.27 -27.28
CA ALA A 61 -20.28 3.59 -28.54
C ALA A 61 -19.34 4.04 -29.70
N SER A 62 -18.44 4.99 -29.45
CA SER A 62 -17.45 5.55 -30.37
C SER A 62 -16.01 5.08 -30.12
N GLY A 63 -15.74 4.29 -29.07
CA GLY A 63 -14.42 3.73 -28.78
C GLY A 63 -13.38 4.75 -28.30
N THR A 64 -13.81 5.89 -27.73
CA THR A 64 -12.93 6.95 -27.26
C THR A 64 -12.76 6.96 -25.73
N TYR A 65 -11.51 7.13 -25.28
CA TYR A 65 -11.15 7.29 -23.87
C TYR A 65 -11.62 8.65 -23.34
N ALA A 66 -12.71 8.69 -22.58
CA ALA A 66 -13.12 9.89 -21.85
C ALA A 66 -12.67 9.81 -20.39
N ARG A 67 -11.98 10.85 -19.89
CA ARG A 67 -11.82 11.07 -18.45
C ARG A 67 -13.21 11.39 -17.86
N PRO A 68 -13.61 10.80 -16.73
CA PRO A 68 -14.92 11.08 -16.16
C PRO A 68 -15.00 12.55 -15.74
N LEU A 69 -16.06 13.24 -16.19
CA LEU A 69 -16.47 14.53 -15.63
C LEU A 69 -17.44 14.27 -14.48
N PRO A 70 -17.34 14.98 -13.34
CA PRO A 70 -18.22 14.78 -12.21
C PRO A 70 -19.69 15.05 -12.57
N LEU A 71 -20.62 14.21 -12.08
CA LEU A 71 -22.07 14.31 -12.31
C LEU A 71 -22.64 15.70 -11.99
N ALA A 72 -22.05 16.40 -11.03
CA ALA A 72 -22.39 17.77 -10.65
C ALA A 72 -22.28 18.77 -11.81
N SER A 73 -21.33 18.58 -12.73
CA SER A 73 -21.20 19.40 -13.94
C SER A 73 -22.23 19.06 -15.01
N LEU A 74 -22.75 17.83 -15.03
CA LEU A 74 -23.78 17.41 -15.98
C LEU A 74 -25.18 17.89 -15.57
N MET A 75 -25.45 17.94 -14.26
CA MET A 75 -26.74 18.37 -13.71
C MET A 75 -26.88 19.90 -13.59
N ALA A 76 -25.78 20.65 -13.65
CA ALA A 76 -25.79 22.11 -13.59
C ALA A 76 -26.36 22.77 -14.86
N ASP A 77 -26.52 22.02 -15.95
CA ASP A 77 -27.11 22.54 -17.19
C ASP A 77 -28.64 22.44 -17.15
N LEU A 78 -29.31 23.57 -16.88
CA LEU A 78 -30.76 23.68 -16.80
C LEU A 78 -31.46 23.18 -18.08
N ALA A 79 -30.80 23.21 -19.24
CA ALA A 79 -31.37 22.75 -20.51
C ALA A 79 -31.58 21.23 -20.53
N LEU A 80 -30.64 20.46 -19.96
CA LEU A 80 -30.73 19.00 -19.85
C LEU A 80 -31.81 18.58 -18.84
N PHE A 81 -31.97 19.34 -17.76
CA PHE A 81 -33.00 19.10 -16.75
C PHE A 81 -34.44 19.38 -17.27
N GLN A 82 -34.60 20.42 -18.10
CA GLN A 82 -35.90 20.70 -18.74
C GLN A 82 -36.27 19.66 -19.81
N LEU A 83 -35.27 19.09 -20.51
CA LEU A 83 -35.48 17.99 -21.46
C LEU A 83 -35.89 16.68 -20.75
N TRP A 84 -35.34 16.41 -19.56
CA TRP A 84 -35.67 15.25 -18.72
C TRP A 84 -37.15 15.15 -18.34
N ARG A 85 -37.84 16.30 -18.16
CA ARG A 85 -39.24 16.35 -17.71
C ARG A 85 -40.25 15.94 -18.79
N ARG A 86 -39.86 15.92 -20.07
CA ARG A 86 -40.70 15.41 -21.15
C ARG A 86 -40.28 13.96 -21.40
N GLU A 87 -41.22 13.02 -21.30
CA GLU A 87 -41.13 11.54 -21.41
C GLU A 87 -40.41 10.94 -22.67
N GLN A 88 -39.50 11.67 -23.32
CA GLN A 88 -38.92 11.34 -24.63
C GLN A 88 -37.50 10.73 -24.59
N LEU A 89 -36.98 10.32 -23.42
CA LEU A 89 -35.55 9.96 -23.29
C LEU A 89 -35.25 8.52 -22.83
N ALA A 90 -36.23 7.60 -22.82
CA ALA A 90 -35.96 6.21 -22.49
C ALA A 90 -34.92 5.53 -23.42
N ASN A 91 -34.75 6.05 -24.64
CA ASN A 91 -33.78 5.55 -25.64
C ASN A 91 -32.67 6.55 -25.99
N CYS A 92 -32.41 7.56 -25.15
CA CYS A 92 -31.36 8.54 -25.44
C CYS A 92 -29.95 7.96 -25.17
N PRO A 93 -29.01 7.99 -26.13
CA PRO A 93 -27.64 7.51 -25.94
C PRO A 93 -26.91 8.21 -24.78
N VAL A 94 -27.22 9.49 -24.55
CA VAL A 94 -26.66 10.28 -23.44
C VAL A 94 -27.13 9.73 -22.08
N MET A 95 -28.37 9.25 -21.98
CA MET A 95 -28.89 8.62 -20.77
C MET A 95 -28.31 7.23 -20.55
N GLN A 96 -28.12 6.42 -21.61
CA GLN A 96 -27.46 5.11 -21.48
C GLN A 96 -26.01 5.25 -21.01
N ALA A 97 -25.28 6.25 -21.52
CA ALA A 97 -23.96 6.60 -21.01
C ALA A 97 -24.02 7.06 -19.54
N ALA A 98 -24.90 8.01 -19.20
CA ALA A 98 -25.05 8.53 -17.84
C ALA A 98 -25.40 7.45 -16.81
N VAL A 99 -26.28 6.51 -17.14
CA VAL A 99 -26.61 5.36 -16.28
C VAL A 99 -25.38 4.44 -16.10
N GLY A 100 -24.62 4.20 -17.17
CA GLY A 100 -23.34 3.48 -17.08
C GLY A 100 -22.31 4.17 -16.17
N TYR A 101 -22.25 5.51 -16.19
CA TYR A 101 -21.39 6.31 -15.30
C TYR A 101 -21.82 6.21 -13.83
N VAL A 102 -23.13 6.26 -13.53
CA VAL A 102 -23.64 6.13 -12.15
C VAL A 102 -23.26 4.77 -11.57
N PHE A 103 -23.37 3.68 -12.33
CA PHE A 103 -22.97 2.35 -11.87
C PHE A 103 -21.44 2.18 -11.79
N ALA A 104 -20.66 2.83 -12.66
CA ALA A 104 -19.20 2.79 -12.59
C ALA A 104 -18.66 3.44 -11.31
N ASP A 105 -19.27 4.53 -10.86
CA ASP A 105 -18.90 5.19 -9.59
C ASP A 105 -19.22 4.29 -8.39
N GLU A 106 -20.40 3.66 -8.36
CA GLU A 106 -20.79 2.72 -7.29
C GLU A 106 -19.86 1.50 -7.23
N VAL A 107 -19.52 0.91 -8.39
CA VAL A 107 -18.61 -0.23 -8.48
C VAL A 107 -17.20 0.16 -8.08
N THR A 108 -16.70 1.31 -8.55
CA THR A 108 -15.37 1.82 -8.17
C THR A 108 -15.31 2.09 -6.67
N ALA A 109 -16.35 2.69 -6.10
CA ALA A 109 -16.46 2.92 -4.66
C ALA A 109 -16.51 1.60 -3.88
N ALA A 110 -17.21 0.57 -4.38
CA ALA A 110 -17.26 -0.74 -3.76
C ALA A 110 -15.89 -1.44 -3.77
N ILE A 111 -15.16 -1.39 -4.90
CA ILE A 111 -13.82 -1.97 -5.00
C ILE A 111 -12.82 -1.23 -4.12
N ASP A 112 -12.89 0.10 -4.06
CA ASP A 112 -12.01 0.89 -3.18
C ASP A 112 -12.33 0.66 -1.69
N ARG A 113 -13.60 0.47 -1.32
CA ARG A 113 -13.98 0.02 0.03
C ARG A 113 -13.37 -1.34 0.35
N TYR A 114 -13.58 -2.34 -0.51
CA TYR A 114 -12.99 -3.67 -0.33
C TYR A 114 -11.45 -3.60 -0.22
N SER A 115 -10.80 -2.83 -1.08
CA SER A 115 -9.35 -2.65 -1.06
C SER A 115 -8.85 -1.96 0.22
N ARG A 116 -9.65 -1.06 0.83
CA ARG A 116 -9.38 -0.50 2.16
C ARG A 116 -9.52 -1.55 3.26
N GLU A 117 -10.62 -2.31 3.26
CA GLU A 117 -10.87 -3.35 4.26
C GLU A 117 -9.76 -4.41 4.27
N VAL A 118 -9.28 -4.82 3.10
CA VAL A 118 -8.12 -5.72 2.97
C VAL A 118 -6.86 -5.08 3.56
N ALA A 119 -6.60 -3.80 3.26
CA ALA A 119 -5.44 -3.10 3.81
C ALA A 119 -5.49 -3.02 5.33
N ASP A 120 -6.64 -2.67 5.89
CA ASP A 120 -6.84 -2.60 7.34
C ASP A 120 -6.60 -3.96 7.99
N ALA A 121 -7.12 -5.05 7.40
CA ALA A 121 -6.90 -6.40 7.90
C ALA A 121 -5.42 -6.84 7.85
N VAL A 122 -4.70 -6.54 6.77
CA VAL A 122 -3.27 -6.85 6.63
C VAL A 122 -2.44 -6.07 7.64
N VAL A 123 -2.70 -4.77 7.75
CA VAL A 123 -2.04 -3.88 8.72
C VAL A 123 -2.30 -4.35 10.15
N GLU A 124 -3.55 -4.66 10.49
CA GLU A 124 -3.92 -5.13 11.82
C GLU A 124 -3.19 -6.45 12.17
N LYS A 125 -3.11 -7.39 11.21
CA LYS A 125 -2.36 -8.64 11.38
C LYS A 125 -0.87 -8.38 11.62
N ALA A 126 -0.26 -7.47 10.86
CA ALA A 126 1.15 -7.12 11.02
C ALA A 126 1.44 -6.42 12.36
N GLN A 127 0.56 -5.50 12.78
CA GLN A 127 0.63 -4.84 14.08
C GLN A 127 0.48 -5.83 15.23
N LYS A 128 -0.47 -6.78 15.14
CA LYS A 128 -0.61 -7.86 16.13
C LYS A 128 0.67 -8.66 16.27
N LEU A 129 1.35 -8.98 15.16
CA LEU A 129 2.64 -9.66 15.21
C LEU A 129 3.71 -8.82 15.92
N CYS A 130 3.79 -7.52 15.64
CA CYS A 130 4.69 -6.61 16.33
C CYS A 130 4.44 -6.60 17.85
N THR A 131 3.19 -6.48 18.27
CA THR A 131 2.80 -6.52 19.70
C THR A 131 3.10 -7.87 20.37
N LEU A 132 2.94 -8.99 19.66
CA LEU A 132 3.24 -10.32 20.21
C LEU A 132 4.75 -10.51 20.44
N TYR A 133 5.59 -10.01 19.54
CA TYR A 133 7.05 -9.96 19.76
C TYR A 133 7.40 -9.01 20.91
N GLY A 134 6.65 -7.90 21.02
CA GLY A 134 6.56 -7.00 22.18
C GLY A 134 6.54 -7.71 23.53
N LYS A 135 5.62 -8.68 23.65
CA LYS A 135 5.28 -9.36 24.92
C LYS A 135 6.16 -10.56 25.24
N ASN A 136 6.82 -11.17 24.24
CA ASN A 136 7.63 -12.38 24.40
C ASN A 136 9.14 -12.11 24.58
N GLY A 137 9.56 -10.85 24.77
CA GLY A 137 10.93 -10.50 25.16
C GLY A 137 11.64 -9.45 24.31
N GLY A 138 10.97 -8.74 23.39
CA GLY A 138 11.54 -7.57 22.69
C GLY A 138 10.63 -6.36 22.84
N VAL A 139 11.13 -5.21 23.27
CA VAL A 139 10.30 -4.00 23.51
C VAL A 139 9.88 -3.40 22.16
N ILE A 140 8.59 -3.53 21.82
CA ILE A 140 7.99 -2.96 20.61
C ILE A 140 6.70 -2.23 21.02
N TRP A 141 6.62 -0.93 20.75
CA TRP A 141 5.42 -0.13 20.95
C TRP A 141 4.95 0.49 19.63
N LEU A 142 3.63 0.44 19.42
CA LEU A 142 2.93 1.21 18.40
C LEU A 142 2.67 2.60 19.02
N GLN A 143 3.06 3.70 18.35
CA GLN A 143 2.93 5.14 18.75
C GLN A 143 1.93 5.46 19.90
N GLU A 144 2.17 6.33 20.90
CA GLU A 144 3.09 7.47 21.13
C GLU A 144 3.69 7.53 22.56
N GLU A 145 4.81 8.26 22.66
CA GLU A 145 5.55 8.78 23.84
C GLU A 145 6.02 7.80 24.94
N GLY A 146 7.25 7.31 24.78
CA GLY A 146 8.06 6.67 25.82
C GLY A 146 9.54 6.98 25.62
N GLU A 147 10.14 7.61 26.64
CA GLU A 147 11.56 8.00 26.68
C GLU A 147 12.41 6.83 27.17
N SER A 148 12.60 5.84 26.30
CA SER A 148 13.49 4.69 26.56
C SER A 148 14.52 4.54 25.44
N ASP A 149 15.81 4.53 25.80
CA ASP A 149 16.94 4.63 24.86
C ASP A 149 17.23 3.33 24.06
N HIS A 150 16.41 2.29 24.23
CA HIS A 150 16.68 0.92 23.72
C HIS A 150 15.47 0.30 23.01
N GLU A 151 14.55 1.12 22.50
CA GLU A 151 13.22 0.70 22.04
C GLU A 151 13.10 0.65 20.51
N MET A 152 12.49 -0.42 19.97
CA MET A 152 12.21 -0.51 18.54
C MET A 152 10.85 0.11 18.22
N LYS A 153 10.85 1.16 17.39
CA LYS A 153 9.65 1.89 16.99
C LYS A 153 9.00 1.20 15.80
N VAL A 154 7.66 1.14 15.77
CA VAL A 154 6.91 0.62 14.61
C VAL A 154 6.03 1.72 14.01
N GLU A 155 6.27 2.00 12.73
CA GLU A 155 5.43 2.87 11.91
C GLU A 155 4.64 2.05 10.89
N VAL A 156 3.43 2.49 10.54
CA VAL A 156 2.63 1.88 9.46
C VAL A 156 2.43 2.90 8.34
N LYS A 157 2.63 2.46 7.09
CA LYS A 157 2.33 3.22 5.89
C LYS A 157 1.48 2.37 4.94
N VAL A 158 0.42 2.96 4.42
CA VAL A 158 -0.37 2.38 3.33
C VAL A 158 -0.21 3.28 2.12
N ALA A 159 0.19 2.70 1.00
CA ALA A 159 0.33 3.39 -0.28
C ALA A 159 -0.61 2.80 -1.33
N VAL A 160 -0.81 3.50 -2.44
CA VAL A 160 -1.65 3.04 -3.56
C VAL A 160 -0.83 3.07 -4.84
N GLY A 161 -0.87 2.00 -5.63
CA GLY A 161 -0.23 1.94 -6.94
C GLY A 161 0.31 0.54 -7.28
N ASP A 162 1.18 0.47 -8.31
CA ASP A 162 1.89 -0.77 -8.64
C ASP A 162 2.96 -1.05 -7.58
N ALA A 163 2.85 -2.19 -6.90
CA ALA A 163 3.71 -2.58 -5.79
C ALA A 163 5.20 -2.50 -6.12
N ARG A 164 5.62 -2.85 -7.34
CA ARG A 164 7.05 -2.83 -7.75
C ARG A 164 7.62 -1.43 -7.65
N THR A 165 6.90 -0.47 -8.23
CA THR A 165 7.34 0.93 -8.27
C THR A 165 7.15 1.64 -6.92
N VAL A 166 6.03 1.39 -6.26
CA VAL A 166 5.68 2.06 -5.00
C VAL A 166 6.62 1.62 -3.89
N ILE A 167 6.98 0.34 -3.79
CA ILE A 167 7.91 -0.13 -2.75
C ILE A 167 9.28 0.53 -2.93
N CYS A 168 9.83 0.55 -4.15
CA CYS A 168 11.12 1.20 -4.41
C CYS A 168 11.07 2.70 -4.10
N HIS A 169 10.00 3.37 -4.53
CA HIS A 169 9.79 4.80 -4.25
C HIS A 169 9.68 5.08 -2.74
N MET A 170 8.95 4.24 -2.00
CA MET A 170 8.78 4.41 -0.57
C MET A 170 10.06 4.10 0.20
N ALA A 171 10.87 3.14 -0.24
CA ALA A 171 12.19 2.86 0.33
C ALA A 171 13.09 4.12 0.27
N ASP A 172 13.12 4.79 -0.88
CA ASP A 172 13.85 6.04 -1.07
C ASP A 172 13.24 7.18 -0.24
N LYS A 173 11.93 7.42 -0.38
CA LYS A 173 11.20 8.49 0.30
C LYS A 173 11.29 8.44 1.82
N LEU A 174 11.31 7.23 2.39
CA LEU A 174 11.40 7.03 3.84
C LEU A 174 12.85 6.98 4.32
N GLY A 175 13.84 6.98 3.42
CA GLY A 175 15.24 6.81 3.77
C GLY A 175 15.48 5.47 4.46
N ALA A 176 14.97 4.39 3.88
CA ALA A 176 15.13 3.04 4.39
C ALA A 176 16.59 2.59 4.23
N ASP A 177 17.18 2.07 5.31
CA ASP A 177 18.53 1.52 5.32
C ASP A 177 18.55 0.07 4.81
N ILE A 178 17.40 -0.62 4.92
CA ILE A 178 17.18 -1.97 4.37
C ILE A 178 15.69 -2.17 4.05
N LEU A 179 15.42 -2.84 2.93
CA LEU A 179 14.09 -3.33 2.57
C LEU A 179 14.01 -4.84 2.84
N VAL A 180 13.04 -5.27 3.63
CA VAL A 180 12.76 -6.68 3.93
C VAL A 180 11.44 -7.09 3.27
N MET A 181 11.45 -8.24 2.60
CA MET A 181 10.26 -8.76 1.93
C MET A 181 10.26 -10.29 1.84
N GLY A 182 9.08 -10.89 1.63
CA GLY A 182 8.95 -12.31 1.30
C GLY A 182 9.47 -12.63 -0.12
N SER A 183 9.80 -13.89 -0.37
CA SER A 183 10.25 -14.33 -1.70
C SER A 183 9.18 -14.25 -2.78
N HIS A 184 7.92 -14.41 -2.41
CA HIS A 184 6.72 -14.35 -3.23
C HIS A 184 5.63 -13.58 -2.48
N GLY A 185 4.66 -13.09 -3.24
CA GLY A 185 3.47 -12.47 -2.66
C GLY A 185 2.25 -13.39 -2.71
N TYR A 186 1.07 -12.81 -2.43
CA TYR A 186 -0.23 -13.48 -2.57
C TYR A 186 -0.52 -13.85 -4.04
N GLY A 187 -0.17 -15.08 -4.44
CA GLY A 187 -0.40 -15.60 -5.79
C GLY A 187 0.15 -17.02 -5.99
N PHE A 188 -0.62 -17.87 -6.67
CA PHE A 188 -0.45 -19.32 -6.87
C PHE A 188 0.77 -19.76 -7.73
N PHE A 189 1.90 -19.05 -7.72
CA PHE A 189 3.09 -19.50 -8.47
C PHE A 189 3.88 -20.55 -7.69
N LYS A 190 3.40 -21.80 -7.74
CA LYS A 190 4.17 -22.99 -7.36
C LYS A 190 5.30 -23.23 -8.37
N ARG A 191 6.48 -22.63 -8.15
CA ARG A 191 7.80 -23.13 -8.61
C ARG A 191 8.90 -22.10 -8.30
N ALA A 192 9.80 -22.44 -7.37
CA ALA A 192 11.22 -22.05 -7.20
C ALA A 192 11.78 -20.68 -7.70
N LEU A 193 10.97 -19.70 -8.08
CA LEU A 193 11.35 -18.44 -8.73
C LEU A 193 10.92 -17.27 -7.86
N LEU A 194 11.80 -16.28 -7.67
CA LEU A 194 11.44 -15.00 -7.04
C LEU A 194 10.15 -14.43 -7.64
N GLY A 195 9.27 -13.93 -6.79
CA GLY A 195 8.07 -13.19 -7.20
C GLY A 195 8.43 -11.96 -8.02
N SER A 196 7.49 -11.52 -8.87
CA SER A 196 7.69 -10.35 -9.74
C SER A 196 8.00 -9.05 -8.98
N VAL A 197 7.49 -8.92 -7.76
CA VAL A 197 7.74 -7.76 -6.89
C VAL A 197 9.12 -7.85 -6.25
N SER A 198 9.52 -9.01 -5.75
CA SER A 198 10.83 -9.21 -5.11
C SER A 198 11.99 -9.14 -6.10
N ASP A 199 11.88 -9.76 -7.28
CA ASP A 199 12.88 -9.62 -8.34
C ASP A 199 13.03 -8.16 -8.80
N TYR A 200 11.91 -7.43 -8.93
CA TYR A 200 11.96 -6.02 -9.29
C TYR A 200 12.67 -5.19 -8.21
N CYS A 201 12.32 -5.38 -6.92
CA CYS A 201 12.93 -4.62 -5.84
C CYS A 201 14.43 -4.92 -5.72
N LEU A 202 14.85 -6.18 -5.86
CA LEU A 202 16.27 -6.57 -5.86
C LEU A 202 17.11 -5.82 -6.90
N ARG A 203 16.50 -5.45 -8.03
CA ARG A 203 17.17 -4.75 -9.14
C ARG A 203 17.09 -3.23 -9.06
N ASN A 204 16.08 -2.68 -8.38
CA ASN A 204 15.70 -1.27 -8.51
C ASN A 204 15.62 -0.50 -7.18
N ALA A 205 15.64 -1.16 -6.02
CA ALA A 205 15.62 -0.47 -4.74
C ALA A 205 16.92 0.31 -4.51
N SER A 206 16.82 1.50 -3.92
CA SER A 206 17.98 2.33 -3.57
C SER A 206 18.75 1.84 -2.34
N CYS A 207 18.20 0.88 -1.61
CA CYS A 207 18.78 0.30 -0.41
C CYS A 207 18.97 -1.22 -0.56
N PRO A 208 19.82 -1.85 0.28
CA PRO A 208 19.93 -3.30 0.37
C PRO A 208 18.55 -3.97 0.54
N VAL A 209 18.31 -5.02 -0.24
CA VAL A 209 17.07 -5.80 -0.17
C VAL A 209 17.36 -7.17 0.42
N LEU A 210 16.64 -7.51 1.48
CA LEU A 210 16.63 -8.83 2.08
C LEU A 210 15.34 -9.56 1.73
N VAL A 211 15.51 -10.69 1.05
CA VAL A 211 14.41 -11.59 0.72
C VAL A 211 14.42 -12.76 1.69
N VAL A 212 13.34 -12.91 2.46
CA VAL A 212 13.14 -14.02 3.38
C VAL A 212 12.37 -15.13 2.66
N LYS A 213 12.92 -16.33 2.69
CA LYS A 213 12.32 -17.54 2.11
C LYS A 213 11.78 -18.44 3.23
N SER A 214 10.60 -19.01 3.00
CA SER A 214 10.01 -20.09 3.82
C SER A 214 10.58 -21.47 3.49
#